data_AF-A0A352DVU3-F1
#
_entry.id   AF-A0A352DVU3-F1
#
_cell.length_a   1.000
_cell.length_b   1.000
_cell.length_c   1.000
_cell.angle_alpha   90.00
_cell.angle_beta   90.00
_cell.angle_gamma   90.00
#
_symmetry.space_group_name_H-M   'P 1'
#
loop_
_entity.id
_entity.type
_entity.pdbx_description
1 polymer ?
#
loop_
_entity_poly.entity_id
_entity_poly.type
_entity_poly.pdbx_seq_one_letter_code
_entity_poly.pdbx_strand_id
1 'polypeptide(L)'
;DFGWCVTSPANDGTTFDVDAQAVKNPGGTRAGGFDPAAGGRTPWDDLSGLRYLIGRDRERSHAVTDSAASATSLCTGRKTYNDAINVDPDGEHLEPIARVLQRQGWSVGAVSSVPVSHATPACAYANNVSRDDYQDISRDMLGCPSIAHRTTPLPGLDVLIGAGWGVTKDAEADQGRNFEPGNKYVADSTIAAIDAAAGGRYVVAQRTPGRRGADVLHAAAREAAGRGLRLFGFFGTPQGNLPFDTADGRFDPAADEADADADRLRKKYGGSVHYSAADLEENPTLADMTRAALDVLATRDRFWLLVEPGDVDWASHANNIDTCIGAVHAGDAAFRACVEWIERHGGWDETAVIVTSDHGHLFVLTDPDGFTRRGR
;
A
#
# COMPACT_ATOMS: atom_id res chain seq x y z
N ASP A 1 -17.96 18.62 -4.05
CA ASP A 1 -16.86 17.71 -3.72
C ASP A 1 -15.55 18.11 -4.38
N PHE A 2 -15.00 19.27 -4.00
CA PHE A 2 -13.71 19.73 -4.51
C PHE A 2 -12.64 19.70 -3.41
N GLY A 3 -11.78 18.70 -3.55
CA GLY A 3 -10.46 18.53 -2.97
C GLY A 3 -9.92 17.29 -3.69
N TRP A 4 -9.10 17.46 -4.73
CA TRP A 4 -8.81 16.39 -5.70
C TRP A 4 -8.15 15.13 -5.10
N CYS A 5 -7.66 15.20 -3.86
CA CYS A 5 -7.45 14.03 -3.02
C CYS A 5 -7.58 14.41 -1.52
N VAL A 6 -8.74 14.92 -1.11
CA VAL A 6 -9.08 15.01 0.32
C VAL A 6 -10.17 13.99 0.61
N THR A 7 -9.71 12.81 0.97
CA THR A 7 -10.56 11.66 1.28
C THR A 7 -10.93 11.79 2.76
N SER A 8 -12.12 12.32 3.02
CA SER A 8 -12.84 11.89 4.21
C SER A 8 -13.47 10.54 3.86
N PRO A 9 -13.61 9.60 4.80
CA PRO A 9 -14.43 8.43 4.54
C PRO A 9 -15.90 8.88 4.42
N ALA A 10 -16.77 7.99 3.97
CA ALA A 10 -18.21 8.15 4.09
C ALA A 10 -18.62 8.10 5.57
N ASN A 11 -18.04 7.18 6.33
CA ASN A 11 -18.28 6.98 7.74
C ASN A 11 -17.16 6.15 8.41
N ASP A 12 -17.20 6.07 9.73
CA ASP A 12 -16.26 5.34 10.58
C ASP A 12 -17.02 4.57 11.67
N GLY A 13 -16.38 3.56 12.25
CA GLY A 13 -17.00 2.62 13.19
C GLY A 13 -18.03 1.70 12.53
N THR A 14 -17.85 1.38 11.26
CA THR A 14 -18.52 0.23 10.64
C THR A 14 -17.97 -1.05 11.25
N THR A 15 -18.84 -2.03 11.43
CA THR A 15 -18.52 -3.39 11.83
C THR A 15 -19.00 -4.34 10.73
N PHE A 16 -18.31 -5.45 10.57
CA PHE A 16 -18.51 -6.36 9.46
C PHE A 16 -18.36 -7.82 9.89
N ASP A 17 -18.75 -8.71 9.00
CA ASP A 17 -18.47 -10.13 9.04
C ASP A 17 -17.48 -10.46 7.93
N VAL A 18 -16.24 -10.79 8.28
CA VAL A 18 -15.22 -11.13 7.28
C VAL A 18 -15.60 -12.42 6.57
N ASP A 19 -16.08 -13.44 7.28
CA ASP A 19 -16.46 -14.73 6.68
C ASP A 19 -17.68 -14.64 5.77
N ALA A 20 -18.65 -13.77 6.09
CA ALA A 20 -19.82 -13.57 5.26
C ALA A 20 -19.62 -12.47 4.21
N GLN A 21 -18.53 -11.69 4.29
CA GLN A 21 -18.30 -10.48 3.51
C GLN A 21 -19.50 -9.53 3.56
N ALA A 22 -19.96 -9.22 4.78
CA ALA A 22 -21.18 -8.45 5.00
C ALA A 22 -21.00 -7.35 6.05
N VAL A 23 -21.49 -6.16 5.75
CA VAL A 23 -21.55 -5.04 6.71
C VAL A 23 -22.67 -5.29 7.73
N LYS A 24 -22.39 -5.10 9.02
CA LYS A 24 -23.35 -5.33 10.13
C LYS A 24 -24.11 -4.08 10.54
N ASN A 25 -23.54 -2.90 10.33
CA ASN A 25 -24.14 -1.60 10.64
C ASN A 25 -23.79 -0.58 9.54
N PRO A 26 -24.50 -0.60 8.40
CA PRO A 26 -24.29 0.39 7.34
C PRO A 26 -24.42 1.82 7.88
N GLY A 27 -23.50 2.70 7.46
CA GLY A 27 -23.40 4.07 7.97
C GLY A 27 -22.58 4.24 9.26
N GLY A 28 -22.14 3.15 9.90
CA GLY A 28 -21.19 3.19 11.02
C GLY A 28 -21.73 3.90 12.27
N THR A 29 -20.83 4.45 13.08
CA THR A 29 -21.16 5.21 14.30
C THR A 29 -20.81 6.70 14.20
N ARG A 30 -20.00 7.07 13.21
CA ARG A 30 -19.56 8.44 12.98
C ARG A 30 -19.58 8.73 11.49
N ALA A 31 -20.29 9.77 11.08
CA ALA A 31 -20.26 10.23 9.69
C ALA A 31 -18.90 10.85 9.35
N GLY A 32 -18.46 10.64 8.10
CA GLY A 32 -17.38 11.39 7.50
C GLY A 32 -17.93 12.53 6.64
N GLY A 33 -17.09 13.02 5.72
CA GLY A 33 -17.40 14.16 4.87
C GLY A 33 -16.50 15.37 5.15
N PHE A 34 -16.40 16.24 4.16
CA PHE A 34 -15.80 17.57 4.32
C PHE A 34 -16.93 18.59 4.48
N ASP A 35 -16.96 19.31 5.59
CA ASP A 35 -17.90 20.39 5.88
C ASP A 35 -17.26 21.72 5.46
N PRO A 36 -17.67 22.33 4.34
CA PRO A 36 -17.07 23.59 3.87
C PRO A 36 -17.36 24.78 4.79
N ALA A 37 -18.38 24.69 5.65
CA ALA A 37 -18.63 25.74 6.65
C ALA A 37 -17.60 25.69 7.80
N ALA A 38 -16.98 24.53 8.03
CA ALA A 38 -15.98 24.33 9.08
C ALA A 38 -14.53 24.33 8.55
N GLY A 39 -14.31 23.69 7.40
CA GLY A 39 -12.97 23.49 6.81
C GLY A 39 -12.58 24.49 5.73
N GLY A 40 -13.47 25.43 5.37
CA GLY A 40 -13.27 26.33 4.23
C GLY A 40 -13.86 25.81 2.94
N ARG A 41 -13.88 26.64 1.88
CA ARG A 41 -14.38 26.19 0.57
C ARG A 41 -13.47 25.11 0.00
N THR A 42 -12.19 25.20 0.32
CA THR A 42 -11.19 24.17 0.02
C THR A 42 -10.39 23.81 1.28
N PRO A 43 -9.84 22.59 1.36
CA PRO A 43 -8.99 22.16 2.48
C PRO A 43 -7.69 22.98 2.66
N TRP A 44 -7.31 23.80 1.68
CA TRP A 44 -6.13 24.67 1.71
C TRP A 44 -6.47 26.17 1.80
N ASP A 45 -7.73 26.50 2.05
CA ASP A 45 -8.12 27.88 2.37
C ASP A 45 -7.54 28.29 3.74
N ASP A 46 -7.07 29.54 3.83
CA ASP A 46 -6.49 30.11 5.05
C ASP A 46 -7.59 30.38 6.10
N LEU A 47 -7.84 29.42 7.01
CA LEU A 47 -8.94 29.50 7.97
C LEU A 47 -8.68 28.87 9.34
N SER A 48 -9.39 29.42 10.34
CA SER A 48 -9.33 29.16 11.79
C SER A 48 -9.83 27.78 12.26
N GLY A 49 -10.16 26.87 11.35
CA GLY A 49 -10.78 25.56 11.61
C GLY A 49 -9.81 24.39 11.82
N LEU A 50 -8.55 24.65 12.19
CA LEU A 50 -7.49 23.62 12.31
C LEU A 50 -7.91 22.39 13.12
N ARG A 51 -8.67 22.57 14.21
CA ARG A 51 -9.14 21.45 15.05
C ARG A 51 -10.10 20.52 14.31
N TYR A 52 -10.96 21.06 13.45
CA TYR A 52 -11.83 20.26 12.58
C TYR A 52 -10.97 19.47 11.59
N LEU A 53 -10.08 20.13 10.84
CA LEU A 53 -9.26 19.48 9.82
C LEU A 53 -8.40 18.33 10.36
N ILE A 54 -7.94 18.41 11.62
CA ILE A 54 -7.12 17.36 12.27
C ILE A 54 -7.93 16.39 13.14
N GLY A 55 -9.28 16.42 13.07
CA GLY A 55 -10.14 15.50 13.82
C GLY A 55 -10.11 15.69 15.35
N ARG A 56 -9.64 16.84 15.83
CA ARG A 56 -9.57 17.18 17.28
C ARG A 56 -10.73 18.06 17.75
N ASP A 57 -11.67 18.39 16.87
CA ASP A 57 -12.89 19.07 17.26
C ASP A 57 -13.78 18.12 18.08
N ARG A 58 -14.00 18.48 19.35
CA ARG A 58 -14.84 17.71 20.29
C ARG A 58 -16.31 18.12 20.25
N GLU A 59 -16.61 19.29 19.71
CA GLU A 59 -17.98 19.78 19.53
C GLU A 59 -18.59 19.25 18.24
N ARG A 60 -17.75 18.97 17.23
CA ARG A 60 -18.13 18.30 15.98
C ARG A 60 -17.17 17.16 15.66
N SER A 61 -17.45 15.99 16.25
CA SER A 61 -16.73 14.76 15.91
C SER A 61 -16.99 14.39 14.44
N HIS A 62 -15.92 14.13 13.68
CA HIS A 62 -15.99 13.69 12.29
C HIS A 62 -14.92 12.63 12.01
N ALA A 63 -15.20 11.75 11.06
CA ALA A 63 -14.30 10.66 10.73
C ALA A 63 -13.07 11.16 9.93
N VAL A 64 -11.89 10.73 10.33
CA VAL A 64 -10.64 10.89 9.57
C VAL A 64 -10.41 9.57 8.82
N THR A 65 -10.05 9.66 7.55
CA THR A 65 -9.88 8.47 6.71
C THR A 65 -8.71 7.64 7.18
N ASP A 66 -8.80 6.33 6.97
CA ASP A 66 -7.64 5.45 6.91
C ASP A 66 -7.22 5.23 5.44
N SER A 67 -6.12 4.50 5.23
CA SER A 67 -5.61 4.16 3.89
C SER A 67 -6.58 3.33 3.04
N ALA A 68 -7.44 2.51 3.65
CA ALA A 68 -8.37 1.66 2.92
C ALA A 68 -9.48 2.48 2.25
N ALA A 69 -10.13 3.37 3.01
CA ALA A 69 -11.20 4.21 2.49
C ALA A 69 -10.70 5.24 1.46
N SER A 70 -9.51 5.80 1.69
CA SER A 70 -8.88 6.76 0.79
C SER A 70 -8.43 6.09 -0.52
N ALA A 71 -7.75 4.94 -0.45
CA ALA A 71 -7.31 4.21 -1.63
C ALA A 71 -8.50 3.63 -2.42
N THR A 72 -9.58 3.21 -1.76
CA THR A 72 -10.85 2.86 -2.42
C THR A 72 -11.39 4.05 -3.21
N SER A 73 -11.38 5.25 -2.60
CA SER A 73 -11.84 6.47 -3.27
C SER A 73 -10.98 6.81 -4.50
N LEU A 74 -9.65 6.66 -4.40
CA LEU A 74 -8.71 6.85 -5.50
C LEU A 74 -8.92 5.85 -6.63
N CYS A 75 -9.15 4.57 -6.31
CA CYS A 75 -9.22 3.51 -7.31
C CYS A 75 -10.62 3.37 -7.94
N THR A 76 -11.69 3.79 -7.25
CA THR A 76 -13.08 3.58 -7.71
C THR A 76 -13.84 4.88 -7.98
N GLY A 77 -13.34 6.03 -7.50
CA GLY A 77 -14.06 7.29 -7.52
C GLY A 77 -15.23 7.36 -6.53
N ARG A 78 -15.33 6.42 -5.59
CA ARG A 78 -16.43 6.31 -4.62
C ARG A 78 -15.89 6.27 -3.19
N LYS A 79 -16.45 7.11 -2.32
CA LYS A 79 -16.16 7.07 -0.88
C LYS A 79 -16.78 5.83 -0.23
N THR A 80 -16.10 5.34 0.81
CA THR A 80 -16.54 4.21 1.63
C THR A 80 -16.16 4.42 3.11
N TYR A 81 -16.43 3.44 3.97
CA TYR A 81 -16.06 3.47 5.37
C TYR A 81 -14.60 3.09 5.60
N ASN A 82 -14.01 3.54 6.72
CA ASN A 82 -12.67 3.12 7.14
C ASN A 82 -12.56 1.59 7.20
N ASP A 83 -11.41 1.01 6.84
CA ASP A 83 -11.17 -0.43 6.73
C ASP A 83 -11.69 -1.11 5.45
N ALA A 84 -12.55 -0.47 4.65
CA ALA A 84 -13.10 -1.09 3.44
C ALA A 84 -12.09 -1.16 2.28
N ILE A 85 -11.99 -2.32 1.64
CA ILE A 85 -11.25 -2.51 0.38
C ILE A 85 -12.25 -2.60 -0.77
N ASN A 86 -12.41 -1.51 -1.52
CA ASN A 86 -13.29 -1.41 -2.69
C ASN A 86 -14.71 -1.95 -2.48
N VAL A 87 -15.29 -1.82 -1.29
CA VAL A 87 -16.74 -1.99 -1.10
C VAL A 87 -17.36 -0.65 -0.77
N ASP A 88 -18.64 -0.47 -1.09
CA ASP A 88 -19.36 0.74 -0.73
C ASP A 88 -19.83 0.70 0.75
N PRO A 89 -20.42 1.79 1.28
CA PRO A 89 -20.89 1.83 2.67
C PRO A 89 -21.88 0.74 3.10
N ASP A 90 -22.55 0.09 2.14
CA ASP A 90 -23.50 -0.99 2.37
C ASP A 90 -22.85 -2.37 2.22
N GLY A 91 -21.59 -2.44 1.77
CA GLY A 91 -20.80 -3.66 1.57
C GLY A 91 -20.82 -4.20 0.14
N GLU A 92 -21.43 -3.47 -0.80
CA GLU A 92 -21.47 -3.89 -2.21
C GLU A 92 -20.13 -3.65 -2.91
N HIS A 93 -19.74 -4.55 -3.81
CA HIS A 93 -18.46 -4.45 -4.49
C HIS A 93 -18.39 -3.24 -5.43
N LEU A 94 -17.32 -2.47 -5.32
CA LEU A 94 -16.92 -1.43 -6.25
C LEU A 94 -15.83 -1.97 -7.18
N GLU A 95 -15.92 -1.67 -8.47
CA GLU A 95 -14.91 -2.06 -9.46
C GLU A 95 -13.79 -0.98 -9.51
N PRO A 96 -12.55 -1.28 -9.11
CA PRO A 96 -11.44 -0.35 -9.22
C PRO A 96 -10.97 -0.21 -10.67
N ILE A 97 -10.33 0.93 -10.97
CA ILE A 97 -9.86 1.31 -12.31
C ILE A 97 -8.95 0.25 -12.94
N ALA A 98 -8.12 -0.45 -12.17
CA ALA A 98 -7.28 -1.52 -12.70
C ALA A 98 -8.12 -2.64 -13.32
N ARG A 99 -9.22 -3.07 -12.67
CA ARG A 99 -10.10 -4.10 -13.21
C ARG A 99 -10.87 -3.62 -14.45
N VAL A 100 -11.28 -2.35 -14.46
CA VAL A 100 -11.89 -1.71 -15.64
C VAL A 100 -10.92 -1.72 -16.83
N LEU A 101 -9.66 -1.31 -16.63
CA LEU A 101 -8.64 -1.25 -17.68
C LEU A 101 -8.21 -2.65 -18.14
N GLN A 102 -8.08 -3.61 -17.22
CA GLN A 102 -7.71 -4.98 -17.55
C GLN A 102 -8.76 -5.64 -18.47
N ARG A 103 -10.06 -5.39 -18.23
CA ARG A 103 -11.14 -5.82 -19.14
C ARG A 103 -11.06 -5.18 -20.54
N GLN A 104 -10.43 -4.02 -20.66
CA GLN A 104 -10.17 -3.33 -21.92
C GLN A 104 -8.85 -3.77 -22.58
N GLY A 105 -8.19 -4.80 -22.05
CA GLY A 105 -6.96 -5.37 -22.59
C GLY A 105 -5.68 -4.69 -22.14
N TRP A 106 -5.72 -3.82 -21.13
CA TRP A 106 -4.51 -3.26 -20.52
C TRP A 106 -3.86 -4.32 -19.61
N SER A 107 -2.52 -4.33 -19.53
CA SER A 107 -1.85 -4.98 -18.41
C SER A 107 -1.96 -4.11 -17.16
N VAL A 108 -2.12 -4.71 -15.98
CA VAL A 108 -2.28 -3.95 -14.73
C VAL A 108 -1.37 -4.48 -13.63
N GLY A 109 -0.78 -3.58 -12.85
CA GLY A 109 0.08 -3.96 -11.75
C GLY A 109 0.05 -3.04 -10.53
N ALA A 110 0.52 -3.58 -9.42
CA ALA A 110 0.73 -2.85 -8.18
C ALA A 110 2.12 -3.19 -7.59
N VAL A 111 2.81 -2.16 -7.13
CA VAL A 111 4.12 -2.23 -6.47
C VAL A 111 4.03 -1.50 -5.14
N SER A 112 4.51 -2.09 -4.04
CA SER A 112 4.49 -1.45 -2.73
C SER A 112 5.74 -1.77 -1.90
N SER A 113 6.21 -0.81 -1.10
CA SER A 113 7.26 -1.03 -0.09
C SER A 113 6.76 -1.77 1.16
N VAL A 114 5.44 -1.88 1.34
CA VAL A 114 4.79 -2.55 2.48
C VAL A 114 4.11 -3.87 2.01
N PRO A 115 3.47 -4.66 2.89
CA PRO A 115 2.91 -5.95 2.50
C PRO A 115 2.03 -5.89 1.26
N VAL A 116 2.13 -6.91 0.39
CA VAL A 116 1.41 -6.95 -0.90
C VAL A 116 -0.11 -6.77 -0.77
N SER A 117 -0.70 -7.22 0.33
CA SER A 117 -2.13 -7.09 0.65
C SER A 117 -2.45 -5.96 1.63
N HIS A 118 -1.50 -5.04 1.86
CA HIS A 118 -1.79 -3.80 2.59
C HIS A 118 -2.85 -2.98 1.84
N ALA A 119 -3.52 -2.06 2.54
CA ALA A 119 -4.73 -1.40 2.05
C ALA A 119 -4.58 -0.72 0.68
N THR A 120 -3.53 0.06 0.46
CA THR A 120 -3.34 0.79 -0.80
C THR A 120 -3.15 -0.14 -2.01
N PRO A 121 -2.20 -1.11 -2.01
CA PRO A 121 -2.07 -2.04 -3.13
C PRO A 121 -3.28 -2.97 -3.23
N ALA A 122 -3.94 -3.32 -2.12
CA ALA A 122 -5.18 -4.09 -2.13
C ALA A 122 -6.30 -3.36 -2.89
N CYS A 123 -6.51 -2.07 -2.60
CA CYS A 123 -7.51 -1.23 -3.26
C CYS A 123 -7.23 -1.02 -4.76
N ALA A 124 -6.02 -1.31 -5.25
CA ALA A 124 -5.77 -1.36 -6.68
C ALA A 124 -6.62 -2.44 -7.38
N TYR A 125 -7.04 -3.51 -6.69
CA TYR A 125 -7.60 -4.69 -7.35
C TYR A 125 -8.70 -5.46 -6.60
N ALA A 126 -8.47 -5.79 -5.32
CA ALA A 126 -9.30 -6.71 -4.54
C ALA A 126 -10.61 -6.08 -4.06
N ASN A 127 -11.52 -6.91 -3.53
CA ASN A 127 -12.66 -6.45 -2.73
C ASN A 127 -12.65 -7.17 -1.38
N ASN A 128 -12.81 -6.44 -0.28
CA ASN A 128 -13.01 -7.01 1.04
C ASN A 128 -13.69 -6.01 1.97
N VAL A 129 -14.59 -6.49 2.83
CA VAL A 129 -15.19 -5.65 3.88
C VAL A 129 -14.21 -5.22 4.97
N SER A 130 -13.03 -5.85 5.03
CA SER A 130 -11.96 -5.57 5.99
C SER A 130 -10.59 -5.53 5.31
N ARG A 131 -9.80 -4.49 5.59
CA ARG A 131 -8.40 -4.36 5.18
C ARG A 131 -7.46 -5.36 5.87
N ASP A 132 -7.89 -5.94 6.97
CA ASP A 132 -7.07 -6.87 7.76
C ASP A 132 -7.21 -8.33 7.30
N ASP A 133 -8.04 -8.63 6.30
CA ASP A 133 -8.23 -9.95 5.72
C ASP A 133 -7.16 -10.29 4.65
N TYR A 134 -5.88 -10.19 5.06
CA TYR A 134 -4.73 -10.12 4.16
C TYR A 134 -4.60 -11.30 3.18
N GLN A 135 -4.83 -12.54 3.61
CA GLN A 135 -4.68 -13.73 2.77
C GLN A 135 -5.77 -13.79 1.70
N ASP A 136 -7.02 -13.45 2.02
CA ASP A 136 -8.10 -13.38 1.03
C ASP A 136 -7.93 -12.24 0.04
N ILE A 137 -7.48 -11.09 0.52
CA ILE A 137 -7.07 -9.98 -0.34
C ILE A 137 -5.99 -10.44 -1.32
N SER A 138 -4.95 -11.13 -0.83
CA SER A 138 -3.90 -11.70 -1.69
C SER A 138 -4.45 -12.69 -2.72
N ARG A 139 -5.41 -13.55 -2.33
CA ARG A 139 -6.05 -14.49 -3.27
C ARG A 139 -6.75 -13.73 -4.40
N ASP A 140 -7.49 -12.68 -4.10
CA ASP A 140 -8.11 -11.79 -5.11
C ASP A 140 -7.06 -11.18 -6.05
N MET A 141 -5.99 -10.61 -5.49
CA MET A 141 -4.93 -9.94 -6.26
C MET A 141 -4.13 -10.90 -7.14
N LEU A 142 -4.07 -12.19 -6.77
CA LEU A 142 -3.33 -13.25 -7.48
C LEU A 142 -4.23 -14.16 -8.33
N GLY A 143 -5.54 -13.90 -8.32
CA GLY A 143 -6.54 -14.63 -9.10
C GLY A 143 -6.80 -16.05 -8.62
N CYS A 144 -6.70 -16.25 -7.31
CA CYS A 144 -7.19 -17.43 -6.60
C CYS A 144 -8.61 -17.16 -6.03
N PRO A 145 -9.42 -18.20 -5.76
CA PRO A 145 -10.70 -18.01 -5.09
C PRO A 145 -10.52 -17.36 -3.71
N SER A 146 -11.19 -16.23 -3.47
CA SER A 146 -11.30 -15.58 -2.16
C SER A 146 -12.72 -15.73 -1.62
N ILE A 147 -12.95 -15.32 -0.37
CA ILE A 147 -14.28 -15.30 0.23
C ILE A 147 -15.21 -14.25 -0.42
N ALA A 148 -14.67 -13.18 -0.99
CA ALA A 148 -15.41 -12.18 -1.76
C ALA A 148 -15.73 -12.69 -3.19
N HIS A 149 -14.88 -13.53 -3.77
CA HIS A 149 -14.99 -14.02 -5.14
C HIS A 149 -14.88 -15.56 -5.23
N ARG A 150 -15.79 -16.26 -4.53
CA ARG A 150 -15.74 -17.73 -4.37
C ARG A 150 -16.00 -18.52 -5.65
N THR A 151 -16.98 -18.08 -6.43
CA THR A 151 -17.49 -18.84 -7.60
C THR A 151 -16.77 -18.47 -8.88
N THR A 152 -16.43 -17.19 -9.04
CA THR A 152 -15.69 -16.65 -10.18
C THR A 152 -14.55 -15.82 -9.62
N PRO A 153 -13.36 -16.45 -9.41
CA PRO A 153 -12.19 -15.72 -8.97
C PRO A 153 -11.87 -14.55 -9.91
N LEU A 154 -11.32 -13.48 -9.35
CA LEU A 154 -10.82 -12.39 -10.18
C LEU A 154 -9.69 -12.88 -11.10
N PRO A 155 -9.43 -12.22 -12.23
CA PRO A 155 -8.32 -12.61 -13.09
C PRO A 155 -6.97 -12.56 -12.37
N GLY A 156 -6.77 -11.66 -11.41
CA GLY A 156 -5.49 -11.34 -10.76
C GLY A 156 -4.72 -10.24 -11.52
N LEU A 157 -3.87 -9.50 -10.82
CA LEU A 157 -2.94 -8.52 -11.39
C LEU A 157 -1.93 -9.20 -12.33
N ASP A 158 -1.50 -8.51 -13.38
CA ASP A 158 -0.43 -9.03 -14.26
C ASP A 158 0.96 -8.89 -13.62
N VAL A 159 1.13 -7.88 -12.75
CA VAL A 159 2.29 -7.73 -11.86
C VAL A 159 1.84 -7.37 -10.45
N LEU A 160 2.31 -8.12 -9.45
CA LEU A 160 2.19 -7.74 -8.05
C LEU A 160 3.56 -7.89 -7.39
N ILE A 161 4.12 -6.79 -6.89
CA ILE A 161 5.41 -6.80 -6.19
C ILE A 161 5.27 -6.06 -4.87
N GLY A 162 5.68 -6.66 -3.78
CA GLY A 162 5.73 -5.95 -2.52
C GLY A 162 6.33 -6.76 -1.39
N ALA A 163 6.08 -6.31 -0.17
CA ALA A 163 6.69 -6.87 1.02
C ALA A 163 5.79 -7.91 1.72
N GLY A 164 6.13 -8.28 2.96
CA GLY A 164 5.39 -9.23 3.81
C GLY A 164 6.05 -10.61 3.94
N TRP A 165 7.16 -10.85 3.22
CA TRP A 165 7.87 -12.12 3.26
C TRP A 165 8.38 -12.44 4.66
N GLY A 166 8.30 -13.72 5.05
CA GLY A 166 8.83 -14.22 6.31
C GLY A 166 8.05 -13.85 7.58
N VAL A 167 6.97 -13.06 7.49
CA VAL A 167 6.12 -12.73 8.65
C VAL A 167 5.14 -13.86 8.92
N THR A 168 5.43 -14.72 9.88
CA THR A 168 4.62 -15.92 10.17
C THR A 168 3.71 -15.78 11.38
N LYS A 169 2.56 -16.46 11.32
CA LYS A 169 1.51 -16.49 12.35
C LYS A 169 0.82 -17.85 12.38
N ASP A 170 0.56 -18.34 13.60
CA ASP A 170 -0.18 -19.59 13.81
C ASP A 170 -1.71 -19.39 13.67
N ALA A 171 -2.20 -18.19 14.02
CA ALA A 171 -3.58 -17.78 13.87
C ALA A 171 -3.67 -16.24 13.82
N GLU A 172 -4.63 -15.71 13.06
CA GLU A 172 -4.95 -14.28 13.01
C GLU A 172 -6.47 -14.11 13.00
N ALA A 173 -7.02 -13.60 14.11
CA ALA A 173 -8.48 -13.52 14.31
C ALA A 173 -9.19 -12.60 13.31
N ASP A 174 -8.45 -11.64 12.73
CA ASP A 174 -8.99 -10.63 11.83
C ASP A 174 -9.09 -11.12 10.36
N GLN A 175 -8.54 -12.30 10.03
CA GLN A 175 -8.48 -12.88 8.67
C GLN A 175 -9.52 -13.99 8.40
N GLY A 176 -10.63 -13.97 9.15
CA GLY A 176 -11.69 -14.95 9.01
C GLY A 176 -11.26 -16.40 9.33
N ARG A 177 -12.14 -17.36 9.04
CA ARG A 177 -11.93 -18.79 9.36
C ARG A 177 -11.07 -19.54 8.37
N ASN A 178 -10.83 -18.99 7.18
CA ASN A 178 -10.01 -19.59 6.12
C ASN A 178 -8.59 -19.03 6.08
N PHE A 179 -8.16 -18.32 7.13
CA PHE A 179 -6.75 -18.07 7.40
C PHE A 179 -5.99 -19.39 7.50
N GLU A 180 -4.85 -19.46 6.82
CA GLU A 180 -3.93 -20.58 6.81
C GLU A 180 -2.71 -20.25 7.68
N PRO A 181 -2.37 -21.08 8.69
CA PRO A 181 -1.14 -20.92 9.46
C PRO A 181 0.08 -20.89 8.55
N GLY A 182 1.02 -19.98 8.81
CA GLY A 182 2.15 -19.73 7.91
C GLY A 182 2.36 -18.23 7.74
N ASN A 183 2.65 -17.78 6.52
CA ASN A 183 2.83 -16.35 6.28
C ASN A 183 1.51 -15.57 6.47
N LYS A 184 1.58 -14.46 7.20
CA LYS A 184 0.42 -13.61 7.55
C LYS A 184 -0.28 -13.03 6.33
N TYR A 185 0.46 -12.68 5.27
CA TYR A 185 -0.04 -11.88 4.17
C TYR A 185 -0.42 -12.69 2.94
N VAL A 186 0.29 -13.79 2.67
CA VAL A 186 0.06 -14.65 1.50
C VAL A 186 0.22 -16.10 1.94
N ALA A 187 -0.84 -16.90 1.84
CA ALA A 187 -0.76 -18.31 2.22
C ALA A 187 0.20 -19.08 1.29
N ASP A 188 0.94 -20.04 1.86
CA ASP A 188 1.86 -20.91 1.09
C ASP A 188 1.12 -21.68 -0.02
N SER A 189 -0.12 -22.08 0.24
CA SER A 189 -0.99 -22.73 -0.74
C SER A 189 -1.32 -21.81 -1.93
N THR A 190 -1.46 -20.50 -1.68
CA THR A 190 -1.71 -19.49 -2.71
C THR A 190 -0.47 -19.34 -3.59
N ILE A 191 0.72 -19.23 -2.97
CA ILE A 191 2.00 -19.17 -3.71
C ILE A 191 2.16 -20.43 -4.58
N ALA A 192 1.95 -21.61 -4.03
CA ALA A 192 2.05 -22.88 -4.75
C ALA A 192 1.07 -22.98 -5.92
N ALA A 193 -0.16 -22.45 -5.77
CA ALA A 193 -1.18 -22.49 -6.82
C ALA A 193 -0.87 -21.55 -7.99
N ILE A 194 -0.20 -20.42 -7.74
CA ILE A 194 0.09 -19.43 -8.79
C ILE A 194 1.42 -19.63 -9.49
N ASP A 195 2.35 -20.37 -8.90
CA ASP A 195 3.71 -20.55 -9.40
C ASP A 195 3.72 -21.28 -10.75
N ALA A 196 4.29 -20.64 -11.76
CA ALA A 196 4.48 -21.18 -13.09
C ALA A 196 5.33 -22.46 -13.12
N ALA A 197 6.22 -22.66 -12.15
CA ALA A 197 6.95 -23.92 -11.99
C ALA A 197 6.03 -25.09 -11.61
N ALA A 198 4.89 -24.79 -10.96
CA ALA A 198 3.84 -25.74 -10.60
C ALA A 198 2.65 -25.74 -11.59
N GLY A 199 2.79 -25.05 -12.74
CA GLY A 199 1.73 -24.93 -13.75
C GLY A 199 0.78 -23.74 -13.57
N GLY A 200 1.07 -22.85 -12.63
CA GLY A 200 0.38 -21.58 -12.44
C GLY A 200 0.76 -20.51 -13.47
N ARG A 201 0.29 -19.28 -13.25
CA ARG A 201 0.40 -18.16 -14.21
C ARG A 201 1.52 -17.17 -13.89
N TYR A 202 2.16 -17.29 -12.73
CA TYR A 202 3.10 -16.29 -12.22
C TYR A 202 4.50 -16.86 -12.14
N VAL A 203 5.48 -16.14 -12.67
CA VAL A 203 6.86 -16.31 -12.23
C VAL A 203 6.96 -15.71 -10.84
N VAL A 204 7.32 -16.53 -9.86
CA VAL A 204 7.40 -16.14 -8.45
C VAL A 204 8.85 -15.80 -8.10
N ALA A 205 9.08 -14.57 -7.65
CA ALA A 205 10.35 -14.08 -7.13
C ALA A 205 10.21 -13.81 -5.62
N GLN A 206 11.05 -14.43 -4.80
CA GLN A 206 11.02 -14.23 -3.35
C GLN A 206 12.38 -13.86 -2.81
N ARG A 207 12.41 -13.18 -1.65
CA ARG A 207 13.64 -13.01 -0.89
C ARG A 207 14.33 -14.36 -0.73
N THR A 208 15.60 -14.44 -1.14
CA THR A 208 16.35 -15.69 -1.21
C THR A 208 17.68 -15.51 -0.47
N PRO A 209 17.96 -16.32 0.58
CA PRO A 209 19.19 -16.20 1.35
C PRO A 209 20.46 -16.21 0.48
N GLY A 210 21.33 -15.23 0.69
CA GLY A 210 22.61 -15.07 0.00
C GLY A 210 22.52 -14.63 -1.46
N ARG A 211 21.35 -14.21 -1.94
CA ARG A 211 21.17 -13.67 -3.29
C ARG A 211 20.65 -12.23 -3.23
N ARG A 212 21.23 -11.36 -4.06
CA ARG A 212 20.76 -9.97 -4.16
C ARG A 212 19.31 -9.92 -4.63
N GLY A 213 18.46 -9.19 -3.90
CA GLY A 213 17.02 -9.13 -4.16
C GLY A 213 16.69 -8.60 -5.55
N ALA A 214 17.39 -7.54 -5.98
CA ALA A 214 17.27 -6.97 -7.32
C ALA A 214 17.61 -8.00 -8.41
N ASP A 215 18.66 -8.81 -8.25
CA ASP A 215 19.06 -9.81 -9.24
C ASP A 215 18.03 -10.94 -9.36
N VAL A 216 17.45 -11.37 -8.22
CA VAL A 216 16.37 -12.35 -8.19
C VAL A 216 15.14 -11.80 -8.91
N LEU A 217 14.72 -10.58 -8.56
CA LEU A 217 13.52 -9.97 -9.12
C LEU A 217 13.65 -9.68 -10.62
N HIS A 218 14.75 -9.08 -11.08
CA HIS A 218 14.94 -8.77 -12.49
C HIS A 218 15.12 -10.03 -13.35
N ALA A 219 15.69 -11.11 -12.81
CA ALA A 219 15.71 -12.38 -13.52
C ALA A 219 14.30 -12.94 -13.74
N ALA A 220 13.46 -12.92 -12.70
CA ALA A 220 12.06 -13.33 -12.80
C ALA A 220 11.23 -12.43 -13.73
N ALA A 221 11.47 -11.11 -13.71
CA ALA A 221 10.80 -10.18 -14.62
C ALA A 221 11.13 -10.48 -16.09
N ARG A 222 12.41 -10.71 -16.42
CA ARG A 222 12.82 -11.12 -17.77
C ARG A 222 12.19 -12.44 -18.19
N GLU A 223 12.11 -13.40 -17.28
CA GLU A 223 11.45 -14.68 -17.54
C GLU A 223 9.94 -14.50 -17.79
N ALA A 224 9.25 -13.74 -16.94
CA ALA A 224 7.83 -13.46 -17.07
C ALA A 224 7.53 -12.78 -18.42
N ALA A 225 8.28 -11.73 -18.74
CA ALA A 225 8.16 -11.01 -20.01
C ALA A 225 8.44 -11.93 -21.21
N GLY A 226 9.52 -12.70 -21.19
CA GLY A 226 9.91 -13.59 -22.28
C GLY A 226 8.94 -14.76 -22.52
N ARG A 227 8.22 -15.19 -21.49
CA ARG A 227 7.24 -16.29 -21.56
C ARG A 227 5.80 -15.81 -21.69
N GLY A 228 5.54 -14.50 -21.64
CA GLY A 228 4.18 -13.95 -21.58
C GLY A 228 3.42 -14.35 -20.32
N LEU A 229 4.13 -14.54 -19.22
CA LEU A 229 3.58 -14.86 -17.90
C LEU A 229 3.47 -13.61 -17.02
N ARG A 230 2.79 -13.77 -15.89
CA ARG A 230 2.66 -12.73 -14.87
C ARG A 230 3.85 -12.76 -13.91
N LEU A 231 4.03 -11.69 -13.14
CA LEU A 231 5.09 -11.59 -12.14
C LEU A 231 4.51 -11.42 -10.74
N PHE A 232 4.94 -12.26 -9.80
CA PHE A 232 4.71 -12.06 -8.37
C PHE A 232 6.04 -11.93 -7.65
N GLY A 233 6.31 -10.76 -7.06
CA GLY A 233 7.50 -10.48 -6.27
C GLY A 233 7.16 -10.32 -4.79
N PHE A 234 7.76 -11.13 -3.92
CA PHE A 234 7.43 -11.16 -2.49
C PHE A 234 8.70 -11.10 -1.64
N PHE A 235 8.95 -9.92 -1.09
CA PHE A 235 10.16 -9.56 -0.36
C PHE A 235 9.80 -9.01 1.02
N GLY A 236 10.77 -8.43 1.73
CA GLY A 236 10.56 -7.76 3.00
C GLY A 236 11.47 -8.27 4.11
N THR A 237 11.34 -7.59 5.25
CA THR A 237 12.02 -7.89 6.50
C THR A 237 11.03 -8.49 7.51
N PRO A 238 11.48 -8.93 8.70
CA PRO A 238 10.57 -9.39 9.76
C PRO A 238 9.53 -8.34 10.22
N GLN A 239 9.75 -7.05 9.92
CA GLN A 239 8.79 -5.97 10.17
C GLN A 239 7.63 -5.96 9.15
N GLY A 240 7.76 -6.70 8.05
CA GLY A 240 6.76 -6.83 6.99
C GLY A 240 6.90 -5.85 5.83
N ASN A 241 7.73 -4.80 5.96
CA ASN A 241 8.05 -3.86 4.89
C ASN A 241 9.46 -4.09 4.32
N LEU A 242 9.83 -3.35 3.28
CA LEU A 242 11.22 -3.17 2.88
C LEU A 242 12.03 -2.44 3.95
N PRO A 243 13.37 -2.55 3.96
CA PRO A 243 14.20 -1.78 4.88
C PRO A 243 13.92 -0.27 4.77
N PHE A 244 13.67 0.38 5.91
CA PHE A 244 13.53 1.82 6.03
C PHE A 244 14.87 2.49 5.74
N ASP A 245 14.90 3.28 4.69
CA ASP A 245 16.02 4.21 4.52
C ASP A 245 15.95 5.32 5.58
N THR A 246 17.11 5.87 5.93
CA THR A 246 17.22 7.09 6.73
C THR A 246 17.41 8.29 5.81
N ALA A 247 17.27 9.51 6.33
CA ALA A 247 17.39 10.73 5.52
C ALA A 247 18.75 10.81 4.79
N ASP A 248 19.78 10.20 5.36
CA ASP A 248 21.15 10.14 4.81
C ASP A 248 21.45 8.92 3.93
N GLY A 249 20.49 8.02 3.69
CA GLY A 249 20.69 6.87 2.83
C GLY A 249 21.37 5.65 3.50
N ARG A 250 21.58 5.69 4.83
CA ARG A 250 22.48 4.74 5.52
C ARG A 250 21.80 3.68 6.37
N PHE A 251 20.47 3.68 6.44
CA PHE A 251 19.69 2.72 7.22
C PHE A 251 20.09 2.71 8.73
N ASP A 252 20.54 3.86 9.24
CA ASP A 252 21.04 4.03 10.62
C ASP A 252 20.22 5.10 11.38
N PRO A 253 19.03 4.73 11.90
CA PRO A 253 18.10 5.70 12.46
C PRO A 253 18.73 6.49 13.61
N ALA A 254 18.43 7.79 13.70
CA ALA A 254 18.83 8.60 14.85
C ALA A 254 18.40 7.94 16.17
N ALA A 255 19.30 7.99 17.16
CA ALA A 255 19.03 7.43 18.48
C ALA A 255 17.81 8.12 19.12
N ASP A 256 16.91 7.31 19.70
CA ASP A 256 15.79 7.82 20.47
C ASP A 256 16.31 8.60 21.68
N GLU A 257 16.11 9.92 21.71
CA GLU A 257 16.16 10.65 22.97
C GLU A 257 14.87 10.28 23.72
N ALA A 258 15.03 9.66 24.90
CA ALA A 258 13.91 9.21 25.72
C ALA A 258 13.10 10.42 26.22
N ASP A 259 12.11 10.83 25.44
CA ASP A 259 11.10 11.78 25.88
C ASP A 259 9.96 11.01 26.56
N ALA A 260 9.81 11.24 27.86
CA ALA A 260 8.79 10.60 28.70
C ALA A 260 7.35 10.92 28.26
N ASP A 261 7.14 12.00 27.49
CA ASP A 261 5.84 12.34 26.88
C ASP A 261 5.66 11.69 25.49
N ALA A 262 6.73 11.44 24.74
CA ALA A 262 6.69 10.76 23.44
C ALA A 262 6.27 9.28 23.56
N ASP A 263 6.61 8.65 24.69
CA ASP A 263 6.35 7.23 24.97
C ASP A 263 4.84 6.87 24.98
N ARG A 264 3.95 7.85 25.13
CA ARG A 264 2.49 7.63 25.11
C ARG A 264 1.89 7.49 23.70
N LEU A 265 2.53 8.09 22.68
CA LEU A 265 2.10 8.03 21.28
C LEU A 265 2.88 6.98 20.47
N ARG A 266 3.98 6.49 21.03
CA ARG A 266 4.88 5.51 20.44
C ARG A 266 4.30 4.10 20.53
N LYS A 267 3.39 3.74 19.63
CA LYS A 267 2.88 2.36 19.48
C LYS A 267 3.02 1.82 18.04
N LYS A 268 3.16 0.49 17.96
CA LYS A 268 3.38 -0.39 16.81
C LYS A 268 4.68 -0.16 15.99
N TYR A 269 5.07 1.08 15.69
CA TYR A 269 6.19 1.39 14.77
C TYR A 269 7.36 2.17 15.40
N GLY A 270 7.30 2.44 16.70
CA GLY A 270 8.17 3.43 17.34
C GLY A 270 9.64 3.04 17.55
N GLY A 271 10.02 1.76 17.47
CA GLY A 271 11.38 1.30 17.77
C GLY A 271 12.39 1.69 16.67
N SER A 272 13.61 2.10 17.03
CA SER A 272 14.72 2.10 16.07
C SER A 272 14.92 0.68 15.53
N VAL A 273 14.75 0.50 14.22
CA VAL A 273 14.96 -0.79 13.54
C VAL A 273 16.37 -0.80 12.96
N HIS A 274 17.12 -1.86 13.25
CA HIS A 274 18.42 -2.10 12.64
C HIS A 274 18.33 -3.27 11.67
N TYR A 275 18.93 -3.10 10.49
CA TYR A 275 18.90 -4.08 9.42
C TYR A 275 20.21 -4.87 9.38
N SER A 276 20.09 -6.18 9.18
CA SER A 276 21.25 -7.01 8.86
C SER A 276 21.72 -6.74 7.43
N ALA A 277 22.97 -7.11 7.10
CA ALA A 277 23.45 -7.06 5.72
C ALA A 277 22.52 -7.86 4.77
N ALA A 278 21.99 -8.99 5.24
CA ALA A 278 21.03 -9.79 4.50
C ALA A 278 19.72 -9.03 4.24
N ASP A 279 19.22 -8.24 5.19
CA ASP A 279 18.01 -7.42 4.98
C ASP A 279 18.23 -6.36 3.90
N LEU A 280 19.42 -5.76 3.84
CA LEU A 280 19.76 -4.74 2.85
C LEU A 280 20.07 -5.32 1.46
N GLU A 281 20.72 -6.49 1.41
CA GLU A 281 21.17 -7.08 0.14
C GLU A 281 20.10 -7.97 -0.51
N GLU A 282 19.35 -8.75 0.27
CA GLU A 282 18.41 -9.75 -0.26
C GLU A 282 17.03 -9.17 -0.61
N ASN A 283 16.80 -7.90 -0.27
CA ASN A 283 15.62 -7.14 -0.68
C ASN A 283 15.95 -6.22 -1.86
N PRO A 284 15.09 -6.13 -2.88
CA PRO A 284 15.18 -5.10 -3.90
C PRO A 284 14.72 -3.74 -3.33
N THR A 285 15.19 -2.65 -3.92
CA THR A 285 14.65 -1.31 -3.63
C THR A 285 13.28 -1.12 -4.30
N LEU A 286 12.48 -0.15 -3.83
CA LEU A 286 11.22 0.21 -4.50
C LEU A 286 11.44 0.61 -5.98
N ALA A 287 12.59 1.22 -6.29
CA ALA A 287 12.96 1.55 -7.65
C ALA A 287 13.29 0.30 -8.50
N ASP A 288 13.96 -0.71 -7.94
CA ASP A 288 14.17 -2.00 -8.61
C ASP A 288 12.85 -2.70 -8.89
N MET A 289 11.94 -2.72 -7.91
CA MET A 289 10.59 -3.26 -8.06
C MET A 289 9.81 -2.55 -9.16
N THR A 290 9.88 -1.21 -9.20
CA THR A 290 9.21 -0.39 -10.21
C THR A 290 9.73 -0.70 -11.61
N ARG A 291 11.06 -0.81 -11.78
CA ARG A 291 11.67 -1.19 -13.07
C ARG A 291 11.23 -2.58 -13.51
N ALA A 292 11.26 -3.56 -12.61
CA ALA A 292 10.81 -4.92 -12.90
C ALA A 292 9.33 -4.99 -13.31
N ALA A 293 8.47 -4.18 -12.66
CA ALA A 293 7.07 -4.10 -13.03
C ALA A 293 6.87 -3.49 -14.41
N LEU A 294 7.55 -2.38 -14.71
CA LEU A 294 7.50 -1.74 -16.03
C LEU A 294 8.00 -2.69 -17.14
N ASP A 295 9.08 -3.44 -16.92
CA ASP A 295 9.61 -4.42 -17.87
C ASP A 295 8.58 -5.49 -18.27
N VAL A 296 7.75 -5.94 -17.31
CA VAL A 296 6.72 -6.96 -17.58
C VAL A 296 5.45 -6.34 -18.14
N LEU A 297 4.98 -5.23 -17.58
CA LEU A 297 3.74 -4.57 -18.01
C LEU A 297 3.83 -4.03 -19.44
N ALA A 298 5.00 -3.50 -19.81
CA ALA A 298 5.27 -2.94 -21.14
C ALA A 298 5.37 -3.99 -22.26
N THR A 299 5.24 -5.28 -21.94
CA THR A 299 5.10 -6.33 -22.97
C THR A 299 3.75 -6.27 -23.69
N ARG A 300 2.79 -5.49 -23.15
CA ARG A 300 1.52 -5.14 -23.80
C ARG A 300 1.50 -3.68 -24.23
N ASP A 301 0.67 -3.39 -25.23
CA ASP A 301 0.52 -2.05 -25.81
C ASP A 301 0.14 -0.96 -24.80
N ARG A 302 -0.62 -1.30 -23.75
CA ARG A 302 -1.11 -0.34 -22.76
C ARG A 302 -1.09 -0.95 -21.37
N PHE A 303 -0.67 -0.17 -20.37
CA PHE A 303 -0.61 -0.63 -18.99
C PHE A 303 -1.01 0.43 -17.98
N TRP A 304 -1.43 -0.05 -16.80
CA TRP A 304 -1.68 0.77 -15.62
C TRP A 304 -0.86 0.22 -14.45
N LEU A 305 -0.23 1.11 -13.69
CA LEU A 305 0.65 0.75 -12.58
C LEU A 305 0.40 1.69 -11.39
N LEU A 306 0.15 1.10 -10.23
CA LEU A 306 0.23 1.78 -8.93
C LEU A 306 1.58 1.47 -8.27
N VAL A 307 2.26 2.50 -7.77
CA VAL A 307 3.50 2.37 -6.99
C VAL A 307 3.33 3.11 -5.67
N GLU A 308 3.56 2.42 -4.56
CA GLU A 308 3.34 2.95 -3.22
C GLU A 308 4.61 2.89 -2.35
N PRO A 309 5.15 4.05 -1.92
CA PRO A 309 6.06 4.12 -0.77
C PRO A 309 5.25 4.14 0.55
N GLY A 310 4.62 3.01 0.89
CA GLY A 310 3.65 2.93 2.00
C GLY A 310 4.26 3.08 3.39
N ASP A 311 5.57 2.93 3.49
CA ASP A 311 6.35 3.04 4.72
C ASP A 311 6.51 4.50 5.20
N VAL A 312 6.21 5.50 4.36
CA VAL A 312 6.09 6.92 4.78
C VAL A 312 5.04 7.07 5.89
N ASP A 313 3.90 6.39 5.77
CA ASP A 313 2.83 6.41 6.76
C ASP A 313 3.27 5.74 8.07
N TRP A 314 3.93 4.60 7.97
CA TRP A 314 4.41 3.84 9.14
C TRP A 314 5.46 4.63 9.93
N ALA A 315 6.40 5.29 9.24
CA ALA A 315 7.38 6.18 9.84
C ALA A 315 6.73 7.41 10.50
N SER A 316 5.68 7.95 9.87
CA SER A 316 4.91 9.07 10.40
C SER A 316 4.14 8.68 11.67
N HIS A 317 3.53 7.49 11.70
CA HIS A 317 2.93 6.93 12.91
C HIS A 317 3.94 6.71 14.04
N ALA A 318 5.20 6.40 13.70
CA ALA A 318 6.29 6.27 14.67
C ALA A 318 6.79 7.61 15.22
N ASN A 319 6.34 8.75 14.67
CA ASN A 319 6.95 10.07 14.86
C ASN A 319 8.46 10.08 14.53
N ASN A 320 8.89 9.28 13.56
CA ASN A 320 10.27 9.19 13.13
C ASN A 320 10.45 9.94 11.80
N ILE A 321 10.87 11.20 11.89
CA ILE A 321 11.05 12.04 10.69
C ILE A 321 12.24 11.59 9.83
N ASP A 322 13.26 10.99 10.43
CA ASP A 322 14.45 10.51 9.73
C ASP A 322 14.08 9.39 8.74
N THR A 323 13.36 8.38 9.21
CA THR A 323 12.86 7.30 8.34
C THR A 323 11.70 7.73 7.44
N CYS A 324 10.92 8.74 7.84
CA CYS A 324 9.89 9.32 6.97
C CYS A 324 10.52 9.98 5.73
N ILE A 325 11.59 10.77 5.91
CA ILE A 325 12.34 11.37 4.80
C ILE A 325 12.98 10.28 3.93
N GLY A 326 13.59 9.26 4.53
CA GLY A 326 14.16 8.14 3.78
C GLY A 326 13.12 7.38 2.94
N ALA A 327 11.93 7.11 3.49
CA ALA A 327 10.83 6.50 2.74
C ALA A 327 10.34 7.39 1.58
N VAL A 328 10.31 8.72 1.77
CA VAL A 328 10.04 9.68 0.68
C VAL A 328 11.14 9.61 -0.39
N HIS A 329 12.41 9.48 -0.02
CA HIS A 329 13.51 9.29 -0.98
C HIS A 329 13.36 7.98 -1.78
N ALA A 330 12.92 6.88 -1.15
CA ALA A 330 12.63 5.63 -1.84
C ALA A 330 11.49 5.80 -2.87
N GLY A 331 10.42 6.52 -2.50
CA GLY A 331 9.34 6.91 -3.41
C GLY A 331 9.81 7.78 -4.58
N ASP A 332 10.65 8.77 -4.32
CA ASP A 332 11.26 9.65 -5.32
C ASP A 332 12.19 8.88 -6.27
N ALA A 333 12.98 7.91 -5.77
CA ALA A 333 13.77 7.01 -6.61
C ALA A 333 12.89 6.13 -7.53
N ALA A 334 11.75 5.65 -7.03
CA ALA A 334 10.77 4.92 -7.83
C ALA A 334 10.10 5.82 -8.89
N PHE A 335 9.74 7.05 -8.53
CA PHE A 335 9.23 8.04 -9.48
C PHE A 335 10.24 8.34 -10.59
N ARG A 336 11.53 8.52 -10.25
CA ARG A 336 12.60 8.66 -11.25
C ARG A 336 12.67 7.45 -12.18
N ALA A 337 12.52 6.23 -11.66
CA ALA A 337 12.50 5.03 -12.51
C ALA A 337 11.35 5.05 -13.52
N CYS A 338 10.15 5.54 -13.14
CA CYS A 338 9.05 5.76 -14.06
C CYS A 338 9.39 6.81 -15.12
N VAL A 339 9.87 7.99 -14.70
CA VAL A 339 10.28 9.08 -15.62
C VAL A 339 11.31 8.58 -16.63
N GLU A 340 12.37 7.94 -16.15
CA GLU A 340 13.41 7.32 -16.96
C GLU A 340 12.86 6.32 -17.97
N TRP A 341 11.87 5.52 -17.59
CA TRP A 341 11.23 4.59 -18.49
C TRP A 341 10.43 5.33 -19.57
N ILE A 342 9.62 6.33 -19.18
CA ILE A 342 8.78 7.13 -20.09
C ILE A 342 9.63 7.82 -21.15
N GLU A 343 10.69 8.52 -20.74
CA GLU A 343 11.61 9.23 -21.65
C GLU A 343 12.31 8.28 -22.64
N ARG A 344 12.54 7.02 -22.25
CA ARG A 344 13.11 6.00 -23.14
C ARG A 344 12.11 5.38 -24.12
N HIS A 345 10.81 5.46 -23.84
CA HIS A 345 9.77 4.71 -24.57
C HIS A 345 8.76 5.61 -25.31
N GLY A 346 9.14 6.84 -25.65
CA GLY A 346 8.32 7.73 -26.48
C GLY A 346 7.81 8.98 -25.76
N GLY A 347 8.15 9.16 -24.48
CA GLY A 347 7.89 10.41 -23.74
C GLY A 347 6.45 10.54 -23.23
N TRP A 348 6.04 11.78 -22.98
CA TRP A 348 4.84 12.13 -22.21
C TRP A 348 3.54 12.25 -23.01
N ASP A 349 3.60 12.13 -24.34
CA ASP A 349 2.42 12.32 -25.21
C ASP A 349 1.35 11.22 -24.99
N GLU A 350 1.77 10.03 -24.57
CA GLU A 350 0.89 8.87 -24.34
C GLU A 350 0.89 8.38 -22.89
N THR A 351 1.61 9.06 -21.99
CA THR A 351 1.74 8.65 -20.58
C THR A 351 1.25 9.73 -19.62
N ALA A 352 0.32 9.36 -18.73
CA ALA A 352 -0.06 10.17 -17.59
C ALA A 352 0.58 9.61 -16.31
N VAL A 353 1.21 10.48 -15.52
CA VAL A 353 1.69 10.15 -14.17
C VAL A 353 1.02 11.07 -13.17
N ILE A 354 0.47 10.48 -12.11
CA ILE A 354 -0.17 11.18 -11.01
C ILE A 354 0.57 10.83 -9.75
N VAL A 355 1.01 11.85 -9.01
CA VAL A 355 1.62 11.71 -7.69
C VAL A 355 0.72 12.40 -6.67
N THR A 356 0.30 11.65 -5.65
CA THR A 356 -0.57 12.14 -4.57
C THR A 356 -0.31 11.33 -3.30
N SER A 357 -0.87 11.77 -2.17
CA SER A 357 -1.05 10.93 -0.99
C SER A 357 -2.50 10.48 -0.86
N ASP A 358 -2.70 9.40 -0.13
CA ASP A 358 -4.00 8.86 0.25
C ASP A 358 -4.63 9.69 1.40
N HIS A 359 -3.81 10.08 2.37
CA HIS A 359 -4.09 11.09 3.39
C HIS A 359 -2.81 11.79 3.88
N GLY A 360 -2.97 12.77 4.77
CA GLY A 360 -1.84 13.45 5.43
C GLY A 360 -1.49 12.81 6.78
N HIS A 361 -0.48 13.35 7.43
CA HIS A 361 -0.10 13.03 8.81
C HIS A 361 0.17 14.33 9.59
N LEU A 362 0.08 14.28 10.93
CA LEU A 362 0.31 15.46 11.78
C LEU A 362 1.80 15.78 11.90
N PHE A 363 2.36 16.44 10.88
CA PHE A 363 3.70 16.99 10.91
C PHE A 363 3.65 18.52 10.90
N VAL A 364 4.37 19.15 11.82
CA VAL A 364 4.47 20.61 11.89
C VAL A 364 5.93 21.00 12.04
N LEU A 365 6.43 21.74 11.05
CA LEU A 365 7.79 22.28 11.08
C LEU A 365 7.81 23.61 11.83
N THR A 366 8.23 23.58 13.10
CA THR A 366 8.30 24.79 13.96
C THR A 366 9.71 25.39 14.05
N ASP A 367 10.74 24.59 13.81
CA ASP A 367 12.16 24.99 13.83
C ASP A 367 12.92 24.33 12.65
N PRO A 368 12.86 24.92 11.44
CA PRO A 368 13.56 24.40 10.27
C PRO A 368 15.07 24.22 10.48
N ASP A 369 15.70 25.14 11.23
CA ASP A 369 17.13 25.09 11.50
C ASP A 369 17.52 23.90 12.38
N GLY A 370 16.56 23.31 13.11
CA GLY A 370 16.74 22.10 13.89
C GLY A 370 17.21 20.90 13.06
N PHE A 371 16.79 20.78 11.79
CA PHE A 371 17.21 19.70 10.89
C PHE A 371 18.70 19.81 10.54
N THR A 372 19.19 21.02 10.28
CA THR A 372 20.58 21.24 9.87
C THR A 372 21.58 21.13 11.03
N ARG A 373 21.14 21.39 12.26
CA ARG A 373 22.01 21.40 13.46
C ARG A 373 22.51 20.03 13.90
N ARG A 374 21.80 18.94 13.58
CA ARG A 374 22.21 17.57 13.96
C ARG A 374 23.22 16.93 13.00
N GLY A 375 23.57 17.60 11.90
CA GLY A 375 24.64 17.17 10.99
C GLY A 375 24.41 15.80 10.33
N ARG A 376 23.14 15.40 10.19
CA ARG A 376 22.68 14.22 9.46
C ARG A 376 21.88 14.68 8.25
#